data_AF-A0A940QSI1-F1
#
_entry.id   AF-A0A940QSI1-F1
#
_cell.length_a   1.000
_cell.length_b   1.000
_cell.length_c   1.000
_cell.angle_alpha   90.00
_cell.angle_beta   90.00
_cell.angle_gamma   90.00
#
_symmetry.space_group_name_H-M   'P 1'
#
loop_
_entity.id
_entity.type
_entity.pdbx_description
1 polymer ?
#
loop_
_entity_poly.entity_id
_entity_poly.type
_entity_poly.pdbx_seq_one_letter_code
_entity_poly.pdbx_strand_id
1 'polypeptide(L)'
;MKQTEKKGKVTRRLKRKGPEKAWRSILDRVRKDSSPLSRAYQLTQIASRAGFDWPTIGGVLEKLDEEMREFKEALALQDRKKICEEIGDLLFVLANVSRFLHLHPEDALKKTLDKFVSRFYYIEASLHREGKSLRQSDLVEMDRLWEESKKEEGMRRR
;
A
#
# COMPACT_ATOMS: atom_id res chain seq x y z
N MET A 1 28.00 -64.67 -52.70
CA MET A 1 28.37 -63.25 -52.58
C MET A 1 27.07 -62.44 -52.51
N LYS A 2 26.89 -61.62 -51.45
CA LYS A 2 25.76 -60.69 -51.18
C LYS A 2 24.41 -61.34 -50.83
N GLN A 3 23.59 -60.80 -49.94
CA GLN A 3 23.74 -60.06 -48.68
C GLN A 3 22.34 -60.12 -48.06
N THR A 4 22.27 -60.37 -46.76
CA THR A 4 21.03 -60.37 -45.96
C THR A 4 20.45 -58.96 -45.84
N GLU A 5 19.21 -58.74 -46.27
CA GLU A 5 18.49 -57.49 -46.00
C GLU A 5 17.92 -57.50 -44.57
N LYS A 6 18.62 -56.81 -43.66
CA LYS A 6 18.10 -56.42 -42.35
C LYS A 6 17.20 -55.20 -42.54
N LYS A 7 15.90 -55.34 -42.24
CA LYS A 7 14.97 -54.21 -42.06
C LYS A 7 15.42 -53.35 -40.87
N GLY A 8 16.12 -52.25 -41.16
CA GLY A 8 16.46 -51.23 -40.18
C GLY A 8 15.23 -50.41 -39.81
N LYS A 9 14.77 -50.53 -38.55
CA LYS A 9 13.83 -49.60 -37.93
C LYS A 9 14.49 -48.21 -37.89
N VAL A 10 14.04 -47.31 -38.76
CA VAL A 10 14.35 -45.87 -38.63
C VAL A 10 13.49 -45.30 -37.51
N THR A 11 13.99 -45.38 -36.28
CA THR A 11 13.44 -44.61 -35.17
C THR A 11 13.76 -43.14 -35.40
N ARG A 12 12.76 -42.40 -35.91
CA ARG A 12 12.73 -40.93 -35.92
C ARG A 12 12.85 -40.43 -34.49
N ARG A 13 14.06 -40.06 -34.08
CA ARG A 13 14.34 -39.44 -32.77
C ARG A 13 13.81 -38.01 -32.83
N LEU A 14 12.52 -37.83 -32.49
CA LEU A 14 11.94 -36.52 -32.21
C LEU A 14 12.75 -35.89 -31.08
N LYS A 15 13.54 -34.86 -31.41
CA LYS A 15 14.16 -33.97 -30.42
C LYS A 15 13.03 -33.31 -29.64
N ARG A 16 12.68 -33.87 -28.48
CA ARG A 16 11.84 -33.19 -27.49
C ARG A 16 12.59 -31.94 -27.06
N LYS A 17 12.10 -30.77 -27.48
CA LYS A 17 12.49 -29.49 -26.84
C LYS A 17 12.23 -29.67 -25.34
N GLY A 18 13.24 -29.41 -24.51
CA GLY A 18 13.07 -29.41 -23.06
C GLY A 18 12.01 -28.39 -22.65
N PRO A 19 11.45 -28.48 -21.43
CA PRO A 19 10.42 -27.54 -20.99
C PRO A 19 10.95 -26.12 -21.12
N GLU A 20 10.26 -25.27 -21.88
CA GLU A 20 10.52 -23.84 -21.88
C GLU A 20 10.45 -23.36 -20.44
N LYS A 21 11.49 -22.65 -19.98
CA LYS A 21 11.46 -22.04 -18.65
C LYS A 21 10.23 -21.13 -18.62
N ALA A 22 9.25 -21.49 -17.78
CA ALA A 22 8.04 -20.71 -17.63
C ALA A 22 8.42 -19.25 -17.36
N TRP A 23 7.84 -18.33 -18.14
CA TRP A 23 8.03 -16.90 -17.94
C TRP A 23 7.61 -16.53 -16.50
N ARG A 24 8.51 -15.88 -15.75
CA ARG A 24 8.25 -15.42 -14.38
C ARG A 24 8.34 -13.91 -14.34
N SER A 25 7.36 -13.28 -13.71
CA SER A 25 7.33 -11.84 -13.52
C SER A 25 8.33 -11.43 -12.45
N ILE A 26 8.94 -10.25 -12.59
CA ILE A 26 9.74 -9.65 -11.51
C ILE A 26 8.89 -9.41 -10.25
N LEU A 27 7.58 -9.23 -10.43
CA LEU A 27 6.62 -8.97 -9.36
C LEU A 27 6.24 -10.25 -8.59
N ASP A 28 6.56 -11.44 -9.10
CA ASP A 28 6.35 -12.71 -8.40
C ASP A 28 7.18 -12.83 -7.10
N ARG A 29 8.10 -11.88 -6.88
CA ARG A 29 8.89 -11.75 -5.65
C ARG A 29 8.12 -11.11 -4.49
N VAL A 30 7.00 -10.45 -4.76
CA VAL A 30 6.18 -9.85 -3.70
C VAL A 30 5.43 -10.95 -2.97
N ARG A 31 5.52 -10.97 -1.65
CA ARG A 31 4.83 -11.98 -0.85
C ARG A 31 3.33 -11.78 -0.94
N LYS A 32 2.58 -12.88 -1.09
CA LYS A 32 1.12 -12.84 -1.19
C LYS A 32 0.42 -12.61 0.15
N ASP A 33 1.13 -12.83 1.25
CA ASP A 33 0.63 -12.68 2.63
C ASP A 33 0.86 -11.28 3.21
N SER A 34 1.47 -10.36 2.46
CA SER A 34 1.57 -8.96 2.86
C SER A 34 0.21 -8.28 2.83
N SER A 35 -0.02 -7.33 3.72
CA SER A 35 -1.16 -6.43 3.63
C SER A 35 -1.17 -5.68 2.28
N PRO A 36 -2.32 -5.14 1.84
CA PRO A 36 -2.39 -4.37 0.60
C PRO A 36 -1.42 -3.17 0.54
N LEU A 37 -1.23 -2.44 1.65
CA LEU A 37 -0.37 -1.25 1.69
C LEU A 37 1.12 -1.63 1.63
N SER A 38 1.52 -2.67 2.36
CA SER A 38 2.85 -3.28 2.25
C SER A 38 3.11 -3.83 0.85
N ARG A 39 2.09 -4.43 0.23
CA ARG A 39 2.18 -4.96 -1.12
C ARG A 39 2.41 -3.85 -2.16
N ALA A 40 1.69 -2.74 -2.06
CA ALA A 40 1.88 -1.57 -2.92
C ALA A 40 3.31 -1.02 -2.82
N TYR A 41 3.83 -0.88 -1.59
CA TYR A 41 5.23 -0.48 -1.35
C TYR A 41 6.25 -1.44 -1.99
N GLN A 42 6.08 -2.76 -1.81
CA GLN A 42 6.98 -3.76 -2.37
C GLN A 42 6.93 -3.81 -3.90
N LEU A 43 5.74 -3.73 -4.50
CA LEU A 43 5.55 -3.71 -5.95
C LEU A 43 6.27 -2.53 -6.58
N THR A 44 6.07 -1.33 -6.03
CA THR A 44 6.69 -0.10 -6.53
C THR A 44 8.21 -0.10 -6.32
N GLN A 45 8.71 -0.69 -5.22
CA GLN A 45 10.14 -0.89 -5.00
C GLN A 45 10.77 -1.84 -6.03
N ILE A 46 10.10 -2.93 -6.39
CA ILE A 46 10.61 -3.86 -7.40
C ILE A 46 10.58 -3.23 -8.79
N ALA A 47 9.49 -2.54 -9.14
CA ALA A 47 9.36 -1.84 -10.42
C ALA A 47 10.44 -0.77 -10.59
N SER A 48 10.67 0.03 -9.54
CA SER A 48 11.74 1.04 -9.47
C SER A 48 13.13 0.45 -9.74
N ARG A 49 13.46 -0.68 -9.11
CA ARG A 49 14.74 -1.40 -9.33
C ARG A 49 14.91 -1.93 -10.76
N ALA A 50 13.81 -2.11 -11.48
CA ALA A 50 13.83 -2.50 -12.89
C ALA A 50 13.87 -1.29 -13.84
N GLY A 51 13.98 -0.07 -13.32
CA GLY A 51 14.01 1.18 -14.10
C GLY A 51 12.64 1.78 -14.35
N PHE A 52 11.56 1.21 -13.81
CA PHE A 52 10.22 1.79 -13.87
C PHE A 52 9.98 2.66 -12.64
N ASP A 53 10.45 3.91 -12.71
CA ASP A 53 10.36 4.87 -11.61
C ASP A 53 10.16 6.31 -12.09
N TRP A 54 9.69 7.18 -11.20
CA TRP A 54 9.70 8.62 -11.42
C TRP A 54 11.13 9.15 -11.24
N PRO A 55 11.52 10.18 -12.02
CA PRO A 55 12.87 10.75 -11.91
C PRO A 55 13.08 11.56 -10.63
N THR A 56 12.01 12.11 -10.05
CA THR A 56 12.05 12.95 -8.85
C THR A 56 10.81 12.72 -7.98
N ILE A 57 10.92 13.10 -6.71
CA ILE A 57 9.76 13.15 -5.82
C ILE A 57 8.67 14.11 -6.31
N GLY A 58 9.04 15.15 -7.07
CA GLY A 58 8.08 16.09 -7.67
C GLY A 58 7.08 15.37 -8.57
N GLY A 59 7.55 14.46 -9.42
CA GLY A 59 6.66 13.73 -10.34
C GLY A 59 5.66 12.80 -9.63
N VAL A 60 6.02 12.20 -8.50
CA VAL A 60 5.06 11.39 -7.72
C VAL A 60 4.05 12.27 -6.95
N LEU A 61 4.46 13.47 -6.53
CA LEU A 61 3.55 14.45 -5.90
C LEU A 61 2.57 15.04 -6.92
N GLU A 62 3.02 15.33 -8.14
CA GLU A 62 2.15 15.74 -9.24
C GLU A 62 1.10 14.66 -9.55
N LYS A 63 1.49 13.38 -9.54
CA LYS A 63 0.55 12.27 -9.70
C LYS A 63 -0.45 12.21 -8.54
N LEU A 64 -0.02 12.44 -7.30
CA LEU A 64 -0.93 12.53 -6.16
C LEU A 64 -1.98 13.65 -6.33
N ASP A 65 -1.58 14.80 -6.85
CA ASP A 65 -2.51 15.91 -7.14
C ASP A 65 -3.50 15.56 -8.27
N GLU A 66 -3.07 14.78 -9.26
CA GLU A 66 -3.92 14.24 -10.32
C GLU A 66 -4.96 13.25 -9.77
N GLU A 67 -4.56 12.22 -9.02
CA GLU A 67 -5.49 11.25 -8.42
C GLU A 67 -6.49 11.93 -7.47
N MET A 68 -6.05 12.98 -6.76
CA MET A 68 -6.93 13.77 -5.89
C MET A 68 -7.98 14.55 -6.67
N ARG A 69 -7.65 15.00 -7.89
CA ARG A 69 -8.61 15.66 -8.78
C ARG A 69 -9.62 14.65 -9.32
N GLU A 70 -9.16 13.49 -9.79
CA GLU A 70 -10.03 12.42 -10.29
C GLU A 70 -10.97 11.90 -9.21
N PHE A 71 -10.49 11.74 -7.96
CA PHE A 71 -11.32 11.44 -6.80
C PHE A 71 -12.43 12.47 -6.57
N LYS A 72 -12.10 13.77 -6.64
CA LYS A 72 -13.10 14.84 -6.47
C LYS A 72 -14.14 14.86 -7.59
N GLU A 73 -13.73 14.59 -8.83
CA GLU A 73 -14.65 14.44 -9.96
C GLU A 73 -15.59 13.25 -9.76
N ALA A 74 -15.06 12.10 -9.34
CA ALA A 74 -15.86 10.91 -9.04
C ALA A 74 -16.89 11.17 -7.91
N LEU A 75 -16.51 11.93 -6.88
CA LEU A 75 -17.42 12.38 -5.82
C LEU A 75 -18.53 13.28 -6.36
N ALA A 76 -18.19 14.26 -7.20
CA ALA A 76 -19.16 15.17 -7.79
C ALA A 76 -20.19 14.44 -8.67
N LEU A 77 -19.76 13.39 -9.37
CA LEU A 77 -20.61 12.54 -10.20
C LEU A 77 -21.34 11.45 -9.41
N GLN A 78 -21.07 11.31 -8.10
CA GLN A 78 -21.58 10.24 -7.24
C GLN A 78 -21.32 8.82 -7.78
N ASP A 79 -20.27 8.66 -8.59
CA ASP A 79 -19.92 7.37 -9.19
C ASP A 79 -19.20 6.50 -8.15
N ARG A 80 -19.96 5.65 -7.47
CA ARG A 80 -19.44 4.77 -6.42
C ARG A 80 -18.33 3.84 -6.88
N LYS A 81 -18.34 3.43 -8.15
CA LYS A 81 -17.29 2.55 -8.68
C LYS A 81 -16.00 3.32 -8.83
N LYS A 82 -16.05 4.49 -9.48
CA LYS A 82 -14.88 5.36 -9.61
C LYS A 82 -14.36 5.82 -8.25
N ILE A 83 -15.22 6.26 -7.34
CA ILE A 83 -14.82 6.64 -5.96
C ILE A 83 -13.96 5.55 -5.30
N CYS A 84 -14.30 4.27 -5.49
CA CYS A 84 -13.53 3.16 -4.94
C CYS A 84 -12.16 2.98 -5.63
N GLU A 85 -12.12 3.13 -6.96
CA GLU A 85 -10.92 3.09 -7.79
C GLU A 85 -9.93 4.20 -7.39
N GLU A 86 -10.41 5.45 -7.37
CA GLU A 86 -9.61 6.63 -7.05
C GLU A 86 -9.07 6.61 -5.59
N ILE A 87 -9.83 6.04 -4.64
CA ILE A 87 -9.31 5.79 -3.27
C ILE A 87 -8.14 4.82 -3.30
N GLY A 88 -8.23 3.78 -4.14
CA GLY A 88 -7.15 2.81 -4.34
C GLY A 88 -5.90 3.47 -4.90
N ASP A 89 -6.05 4.32 -5.92
CA ASP A 89 -4.95 5.02 -6.56
C ASP A 89 -4.30 6.06 -5.65
N LEU A 90 -5.09 6.80 -4.86
CA LEU A 90 -4.59 7.66 -3.78
C LEU A 90 -3.75 6.90 -2.76
N LEU A 91 -4.21 5.73 -2.30
CA LEU A 91 -3.44 4.90 -1.37
C LEU A 91 -2.15 4.37 -2.02
N PHE A 92 -2.22 4.00 -3.30
CA PHE A 92 -1.09 3.48 -4.05
C PHE A 92 0.00 4.55 -4.27
N VAL A 93 -0.38 5.75 -4.69
CA VAL A 93 0.56 6.86 -4.88
C VAL A 93 1.16 7.31 -3.54
N LEU A 94 0.40 7.31 -2.44
CA LEU A 94 0.94 7.57 -1.09
C LEU A 94 1.96 6.51 -0.64
N ALA A 95 1.73 5.24 -0.97
CA ALA A 95 2.72 4.18 -0.75
C ALA A 95 4.00 4.46 -1.54
N ASN A 96 3.86 5.00 -2.76
CA ASN A 96 4.97 5.36 -3.62
C ASN A 96 5.76 6.59 -3.11
N VAL A 97 5.06 7.62 -2.63
CA VAL A 97 5.67 8.76 -1.91
C VAL A 97 6.48 8.26 -0.72
N SER A 98 5.90 7.34 0.07
CA SER A 98 6.58 6.74 1.22
C SER A 98 7.86 5.97 0.79
N ARG A 99 7.80 5.25 -0.33
CA ARG A 99 8.97 4.59 -0.94
C ARG A 99 10.05 5.58 -1.36
N PHE A 100 9.70 6.69 -2.01
CA PHE A 100 10.65 7.76 -2.36
C PHE A 100 11.36 8.33 -1.13
N LEU A 101 10.66 8.42 -0.01
CA LEU A 101 11.20 8.90 1.26
C LEU A 101 11.90 7.81 2.08
N HIS A 102 12.00 6.58 1.57
CA HIS A 102 12.53 5.41 2.29
C HIS A 102 11.81 5.12 3.61
N LEU A 103 10.52 5.41 3.67
CA LEU A 103 9.65 5.15 4.82
C LEU A 103 8.68 4.01 4.50
N HIS A 104 8.60 3.02 5.38
CA HIS A 104 7.60 1.98 5.23
C HIS A 104 6.20 2.55 5.59
N PRO A 105 5.22 2.51 4.69
CA PRO A 105 3.95 3.21 4.89
C PRO A 105 3.14 2.65 6.07
N GLU A 106 3.21 1.34 6.32
CA GLU A 106 2.51 0.75 7.47
C GLU A 106 3.11 1.16 8.81
N ASP A 107 4.43 1.37 8.87
CA ASP A 107 5.08 1.79 10.11
C ASP A 107 4.70 3.26 10.42
N ALA A 108 4.63 4.10 9.39
CA ALA A 108 4.15 5.47 9.51
C ALA A 108 2.67 5.52 9.92
N LEU A 109 1.84 4.67 9.33
CA LEU A 109 0.43 4.57 9.67
C LEU A 109 0.24 4.06 11.10
N LYS A 110 0.96 3.01 11.51
CA LYS A 110 0.92 2.47 12.88
C LYS A 110 1.20 3.55 13.91
N LYS A 111 2.26 4.34 13.75
CA LYS A 111 2.57 5.48 14.64
C LYS A 111 1.44 6.51 14.71
N THR A 112 0.71 6.69 13.61
CA THR A 112 -0.43 7.61 13.56
C THR A 112 -1.65 7.03 14.30
N LEU A 113 -1.92 5.74 14.12
CA LEU A 113 -2.97 5.02 14.85
C LEU A 113 -2.69 4.98 16.35
N ASP A 114 -1.46 4.71 16.77
CA ASP A 114 -1.06 4.68 18.18
C ASP A 114 -1.30 6.05 18.85
N LYS A 115 -0.97 7.15 18.16
CA LYS A 115 -1.29 8.51 18.63
C LYS A 115 -2.80 8.73 18.73
N PHE A 116 -3.57 8.31 17.72
CA PHE A 116 -5.03 8.46 17.75
C PHE A 116 -5.63 7.74 18.96
N VAL A 117 -5.25 6.48 19.18
CA VAL A 117 -5.73 5.65 20.29
C VAL A 117 -5.36 6.26 21.64
N SER A 118 -4.09 6.65 21.82
CA SER A 118 -3.60 7.31 23.03
C SER A 118 -4.42 8.57 23.38
N ARG A 119 -4.68 9.43 22.39
CA ARG A 119 -5.43 10.67 22.58
C ARG A 119 -6.91 10.42 22.82
N PHE A 120 -7.49 9.43 22.17
CA PHE A 120 -8.88 9.07 22.40
C PHE A 120 -9.09 8.54 23.82
N TYR A 121 -8.17 7.69 24.33
CA TYR A 121 -8.19 7.27 25.73
C TYR A 121 -8.05 8.44 26.70
N TYR A 122 -7.26 9.46 26.36
CA TYR A 122 -7.19 10.68 27.16
C TYR A 122 -8.54 11.39 27.27
N ILE A 123 -9.24 11.54 26.14
CA ILE A 123 -10.58 12.15 26.09
C ILE A 123 -11.54 11.35 26.98
N GLU A 124 -11.62 10.02 26.78
CA GLU A 124 -12.50 9.15 27.56
C GLU A 124 -12.22 9.22 29.06
N ALA A 125 -10.95 9.14 29.46
CA ALA A 125 -10.55 9.21 30.86
C ALA A 125 -10.82 10.59 31.48
N SER A 126 -10.77 11.66 30.70
CA SER A 126 -11.05 13.03 31.16
C SER A 126 -12.54 13.24 31.36
N LEU A 127 -13.36 12.86 30.39
CA LEU A 127 -14.82 12.90 30.51
C LEU A 127 -15.32 12.04 31.66
N HIS A 128 -14.75 10.83 31.82
CA HIS A 128 -15.12 9.94 32.92
C HIS A 128 -14.82 10.55 34.29
N ARG A 129 -13.69 11.26 34.44
CA ARG A 129 -13.36 12.00 35.67
C ARG A 129 -14.35 13.12 35.98
N GLU A 130 -14.98 13.69 34.95
CA GLU A 130 -16.05 14.68 35.07
C GLU A 130 -17.44 14.06 35.24
N GLY A 131 -17.55 12.73 35.34
CA GLY A 131 -18.83 12.03 35.41
C GLY A 131 -19.64 12.04 34.12
N LYS A 132 -19.02 12.38 32.99
CA LYS A 132 -19.63 12.43 31.66
C LYS A 132 -19.22 11.22 30.82
N SER A 133 -20.08 10.85 29.88
CA SER A 133 -19.76 9.95 28.77
C SER A 133 -19.51 10.73 27.48
N LEU A 134 -18.88 10.09 26.48
CA LEU A 134 -18.70 10.67 25.14
C LEU A 134 -20.03 11.17 24.52
N ARG A 135 -21.13 10.46 24.75
CA ARG A 135 -22.46 10.83 24.21
C ARG A 135 -23.05 12.08 24.87
N GLN A 136 -22.54 12.46 26.03
CA GLN A 136 -22.96 13.65 26.79
C GLN A 136 -22.01 14.83 26.58
N SER A 137 -21.00 14.65 25.72
CA SER A 137 -20.01 15.65 25.35
C SER A 137 -20.28 16.14 23.92
N ASP A 138 -19.76 17.32 23.58
CA ASP A 138 -19.81 17.86 22.23
C ASP A 138 -18.42 17.86 21.56
N LEU A 139 -18.39 18.15 20.25
CA LEU A 139 -17.14 18.17 19.49
C LEU A 139 -16.16 19.23 20.00
N VAL A 140 -16.65 20.35 20.56
CA VAL A 140 -15.80 21.43 21.05
C VAL A 140 -15.05 20.99 22.31
N GLU A 141 -15.73 20.30 23.22
CA GLU A 141 -15.13 19.71 24.42
C GLU A 141 -14.14 18.60 24.06
N MET A 142 -14.51 17.71 23.13
CA MET A 142 -13.61 16.66 22.64
C MET A 142 -12.36 17.23 21.96
N ASP A 143 -12.50 18.27 21.14
CA ASP A 143 -11.37 18.95 20.49
C ASP A 143 -10.46 19.63 21.52
N ARG A 144 -11.04 20.24 22.57
CA ARG A 144 -10.27 20.83 23.67
C ARG A 144 -9.42 19.77 24.38
N LEU A 145 -10.04 18.64 24.73
CA LEU A 145 -9.36 17.50 25.37
C LEU A 145 -8.33 16.86 24.44
N TRP A 146 -8.59 16.85 23.14
CA TRP A 146 -7.63 16.41 22.12
C TRP A 146 -6.38 17.29 22.11
N GLU A 147 -6.53 18.63 22.09
CA GLU A 147 -5.37 19.54 22.15
C GLU A 147 -4.62 19.45 23.49
N GLU A 148 -5.32 19.19 24.59
CA GLU A 148 -4.71 18.95 25.90
C GLU A 148 -3.85 17.67 25.88
N SER A 149 -4.36 16.58 25.31
CA SER A 149 -3.64 15.31 25.20
C SER A 149 -2.32 15.44 24.42
N LYS A 150 -2.27 16.31 23.39
CA LYS A 150 -1.03 16.58 22.64
C LYS A 150 0.05 17.22 23.51
N LYS A 151 -0.34 18.11 24.43
CA LYS A 151 0.61 18.78 25.33
C LYS A 151 1.20 17.80 26.33
N GLU A 152 0.38 16.92 26.90
CA GLU A 152 0.80 15.84 27.79
C GLU A 152 1.75 14.84 27.10
N GLU A 153 1.44 14.40 25.88
CA GLU A 153 2.34 13.56 25.07
C GLU A 153 3.67 14.27 24.78
N GLY A 154 3.63 15.57 24.49
CA GLY A 154 4.83 16.39 24.24
C GLY A 154 5.72 16.53 25.47
N MET A 155 5.14 16.57 26.68
CA MET A 155 5.89 16.59 27.94
C MET A 155 6.50 15.24 28.29
N ARG A 156 5.80 14.13 28.03
CA ARG A 156 6.31 12.75 28.28
C ARG A 156 7.42 12.30 27.34
N ARG A 157 7.58 12.96 26.19
CA ARG A 157 8.60 12.64 25.18
C ARG A 157 9.87 13.49 25.31
N ARG A 158 9.91 14.41 26.27
CA ARG A 158 11.10 15.19 26.66
C ARG A 158 11.79 14.49 27.82
#